data_AF-A0AAD5WYL3-F1
#
_entry.id   AF-A0AAD5WYL3-F1
#
_cell.length_a   1.000
_cell.length_b   1.000
_cell.length_c   1.000
_cell.angle_alpha   90.00
_cell.angle_beta   90.00
_cell.angle_gamma   90.00
#
_symmetry.space_group_name_H-M   'P 1'
#
loop_
_entity.id
_entity.type
_entity.pdbx_description
1 polymer ?
#
loop_
_entity_poly.entity_id
_entity_poly.type
_entity_poly.pdbx_seq_one_letter_code
_entity_poly.pdbx_strand_id
1 'polypeptide(L)'
;QFLILKPYQSQGHGSTLYRTLFNNLLVRDDVTEITVEDPNEAFQDLRDKCDLRLLMGKKVFDGVVAPVGGEVVREVRRRFKMSKRQVERCMEMVLLKNLNEKSVDAIKAFRLQVKGRVYRQNEEALAALDVATRKEKLAETYRNIEEEYYRLLQLV
;
A
#
# COMPACT_ATOMS: atom_id res chain seq x y z
N GLN A 1 -12.05 -17.02 -1.87
CA GLN A 1 -11.98 -17.39 -0.45
C GLN A 1 -10.58 -17.89 -0.12
N PHE A 2 -10.00 -17.51 1.03
CA PHE A 2 -8.65 -17.88 1.47
C PHE A 2 -8.69 -18.38 2.92
N LEU A 3 -8.24 -19.61 3.18
CA LEU A 3 -8.38 -20.24 4.50
C LEU A 3 -7.12 -21.02 4.88
N ILE A 4 -6.68 -20.83 6.11
CA ILE A 4 -5.71 -21.69 6.80
C ILE A 4 -6.44 -22.25 8.02
N LEU A 5 -6.47 -23.58 8.18
CA LEU A 5 -7.15 -24.21 9.32
C LEU A 5 -6.49 -23.78 10.63
N LYS A 6 -7.30 -23.61 11.69
CA LYS A 6 -6.86 -23.09 12.99
C LYS A 6 -5.54 -23.71 13.51
N PRO A 7 -5.33 -25.05 13.47
CA PRO A 7 -4.09 -25.65 13.96
C PRO A 7 -2.82 -25.25 13.19
N TYR A 8 -2.96 -24.69 11.99
CA TYR A 8 -1.87 -24.30 11.10
C TYR A 8 -1.76 -22.77 10.93
N GLN A 9 -2.53 -21.98 11.68
CA GLN A 9 -2.41 -20.53 11.66
C GLN A 9 -1.11 -20.08 12.37
N SER A 10 -0.67 -18.86 12.06
CA SER A 10 0.55 -18.24 12.65
C SER A 10 1.87 -18.98 12.44
N GLN A 11 1.90 -19.99 11.55
CA GLN A 11 3.11 -20.76 11.20
C GLN A 11 3.69 -20.37 9.82
N GLY A 12 3.21 -19.27 9.22
CA GLY A 12 3.68 -18.78 7.93
C GLY A 12 3.04 -19.42 6.69
N HIS A 13 2.17 -20.43 6.86
CA HIS A 13 1.47 -21.11 5.76
C HIS A 13 0.65 -20.15 4.89
N GLY A 14 -0.05 -19.17 5.49
CA GLY A 14 -0.79 -18.16 4.74
C GLY A 14 0.12 -17.35 3.81
N SER A 15 1.23 -16.82 4.33
CA SER A 15 2.18 -16.06 3.50
C SER A 15 2.81 -16.92 2.41
N THR A 16 3.12 -18.19 2.70
CA THR A 16 3.64 -19.13 1.70
C THR A 16 2.61 -19.40 0.60
N LEU A 17 1.37 -19.71 0.97
CA LEU A 17 0.29 -19.94 0.02
C LEU A 17 0.04 -18.72 -0.86
N TYR A 18 -0.06 -17.52 -0.26
CA TYR A 18 -0.23 -16.27 -1.01
C TYR A 18 0.90 -16.05 -2.02
N ARG A 19 2.17 -16.16 -1.59
CA ARG A 19 3.32 -15.97 -2.48
C ARG A 19 3.34 -16.99 -3.63
N THR A 20 3.02 -18.25 -3.35
CA THR A 20 2.96 -19.29 -4.38
C THR A 20 1.90 -18.97 -5.42
N LEU A 21 0.70 -18.57 -5.00
CA LEU A 21 -0.38 -18.17 -5.91
C LEU A 21 0.01 -16.92 -6.70
N PHE A 22 0.55 -15.91 -6.03
CA PHE A 22 0.99 -14.66 -6.66
C PHE A 22 2.04 -14.93 -7.74
N ASN A 23 3.08 -15.71 -7.43
CA ASN A 23 4.14 -16.05 -8.39
C ASN A 23 3.60 -16.86 -9.58
N ASN A 24 2.65 -17.77 -9.35
CA ASN A 24 2.01 -18.53 -10.43
C ASN A 24 1.19 -17.64 -11.36
N LEU A 25 0.46 -16.66 -10.81
CA LEU A 25 -0.33 -15.71 -11.60
C LEU A 25 0.54 -14.63 -12.28
N LEU A 26 1.68 -14.30 -11.68
CA LEU A 26 2.59 -13.29 -12.21
C LEU A 26 3.17 -13.69 -13.57
N VAL A 27 3.49 -14.97 -13.78
CA VAL A 27 4.08 -15.48 -15.03
C VAL A 27 3.07 -15.70 -16.17
N ARG A 28 1.77 -15.55 -15.89
CA ARG A 28 0.67 -15.88 -16.81
C ARG A 28 0.22 -14.70 -17.66
N ASP A 29 0.51 -14.67 -18.96
CA ASP A 29 0.18 -13.52 -19.81
C ASP A 29 -1.33 -13.23 -19.96
N ASP A 30 -2.19 -14.20 -19.66
CA ASP A 30 -3.64 -14.04 -19.63
C ASP A 30 -4.17 -13.31 -18.38
N VAL A 31 -3.31 -13.09 -17.38
CA VAL A 31 -3.65 -12.37 -16.14
C VAL A 31 -3.16 -10.92 -16.22
N THR A 32 -4.05 -9.96 -16.06
CA THR A 32 -3.75 -8.52 -16.08
C THR A 32 -3.60 -7.90 -14.70
N GLU A 33 -4.42 -8.31 -13.73
CA GLU A 33 -4.42 -7.80 -12.36
C GLU A 33 -4.83 -8.88 -11.35
N ILE A 34 -4.16 -8.91 -10.20
CA ILE A 34 -4.41 -9.80 -9.07
C ILE A 34 -5.12 -8.98 -7.99
N THR A 35 -6.43 -9.17 -7.91
CA THR A 35 -7.31 -8.54 -6.93
C THR A 35 -7.74 -9.52 -5.85
N VAL A 36 -8.27 -8.98 -4.75
CA VAL A 36 -8.81 -9.77 -3.65
C VAL A 36 -10.18 -9.19 -3.34
N GLU A 37 -11.17 -10.06 -3.31
CA GLU A 37 -12.55 -9.73 -2.96
C GLU A 37 -12.67 -9.57 -1.44
N ASP A 38 -13.17 -8.41 -1.01
CA ASP A 38 -13.47 -8.05 0.38
C ASP A 38 -12.48 -8.61 1.43
N PRO A 39 -11.19 -8.22 1.36
CA PRO A 39 -10.21 -8.71 2.31
C PRO A 39 -10.55 -8.24 3.72
N ASN A 40 -10.52 -9.17 4.68
CA ASN A 40 -10.50 -8.81 6.09
C ASN A 40 -9.13 -8.23 6.49
N GLU A 41 -9.07 -7.60 7.66
CA GLU A 41 -7.86 -6.94 8.17
C GLU A 41 -6.66 -7.89 8.25
N ALA A 42 -6.86 -9.11 8.76
CA ALA A 42 -5.78 -10.09 8.87
C ALA A 42 -5.20 -10.51 7.51
N PHE A 43 -6.05 -10.61 6.47
CA PHE A 43 -5.61 -10.89 5.12
C PHE A 43 -4.92 -9.68 4.48
N GLN A 44 -5.43 -8.47 4.72
CA GLN A 44 -4.80 -7.25 4.24
C GLN A 44 -3.38 -7.10 4.80
N ASP A 45 -3.17 -7.36 6.09
CA ASP A 45 -1.85 -7.39 6.74
C ASP A 45 -0.92 -8.42 6.10
N LEU A 46 -1.43 -9.64 5.87
CA LEU A 46 -0.68 -10.70 5.22
C LEU A 46 -0.25 -10.30 3.81
N ARG A 47 -1.17 -9.70 3.04
CA ARG A 47 -0.94 -9.22 1.68
C ARG A 47 0.09 -8.11 1.67
N ASP A 48 -0.11 -7.06 2.46
CA ASP A 48 0.78 -5.90 2.55
C ASP A 48 2.20 -6.35 2.91
N LYS A 49 2.34 -7.26 3.88
CA LYS A 49 3.63 -7.82 4.28
C LYS A 49 4.32 -8.59 3.15
N CYS A 50 3.56 -9.39 2.38
CA CYS A 50 4.13 -10.14 1.27
C CYS A 50 4.53 -9.22 0.11
N ASP A 51 3.66 -8.29 -0.27
CA ASP A 51 3.85 -7.36 -1.38
C ASP A 51 4.99 -6.38 -1.08
N LEU A 52 5.07 -5.85 0.15
CA LEU A 52 6.19 -4.99 0.59
C LEU A 52 7.53 -5.71 0.49
N ARG A 53 7.64 -6.93 1.01
CA ARG A 53 8.88 -7.71 0.94
C ARG A 53 9.31 -7.97 -0.49
N LEU A 54 8.36 -8.26 -1.38
CA LEU A 54 8.64 -8.44 -2.79
C LEU A 54 9.19 -7.16 -3.42
N LEU A 55 8.50 -6.03 -3.23
CA LEU A 55 8.85 -4.75 -3.86
C LEU A 55 10.17 -4.19 -3.31
N MET A 56 10.41 -4.31 -2.00
CA MET A 56 11.67 -3.92 -1.37
C MET A 56 12.82 -4.84 -1.78
N GLY A 57 12.59 -6.16 -1.83
CA GLY A 57 13.61 -7.11 -2.28
C GLY A 57 14.01 -6.91 -3.74
N LYS A 58 13.10 -6.39 -4.56
CA LYS A 58 13.34 -6.01 -5.97
C LYS A 58 13.80 -4.55 -6.13
N LYS A 59 13.92 -3.79 -5.03
CA LYS A 59 14.36 -2.37 -5.04
C LYS A 59 13.53 -1.48 -5.97
N VAL A 60 12.23 -1.75 -6.06
CA VAL A 60 11.33 -1.13 -7.06
C VAL A 60 11.22 0.38 -6.85
N PHE A 61 11.29 0.84 -5.60
CA PHE A 61 11.16 2.25 -5.23
C PHE A 61 12.46 2.83 -4.66
N ASP A 62 13.62 2.20 -4.89
CA ASP A 62 14.91 2.74 -4.44
C ASP A 62 15.19 4.06 -5.15
N GLY A 63 15.53 5.10 -4.37
CA GLY A 63 15.80 6.45 -4.88
C GLY A 63 14.55 7.23 -5.30
N VAL A 64 13.35 6.63 -5.20
CA VAL A 64 12.09 7.34 -5.45
C VAL A 64 11.75 8.19 -4.23
N VAL A 65 11.38 9.45 -4.47
CA VAL A 65 10.96 10.40 -3.44
C VAL A 65 9.60 10.99 -3.80
N ALA A 66 8.83 11.38 -2.78
CA ALA A 66 7.57 12.08 -3.00
C ALA A 66 7.81 13.50 -3.57
N PRO A 67 6.97 14.01 -4.48
CA PRO A 67 5.78 13.36 -5.04
C PRO A 67 6.11 12.36 -6.15
N VAL A 68 5.54 11.16 -6.08
CA VAL A 68 5.71 10.13 -7.10
C VAL A 68 4.70 10.30 -8.23
N GLY A 69 5.21 10.35 -9.46
CA GLY A 69 4.39 10.46 -10.66
C GLY A 69 3.55 9.21 -10.92
N GLY A 70 2.38 9.42 -11.55
CA GLY A 70 1.47 8.31 -11.88
C GLY A 70 2.08 7.26 -12.83
N GLU A 71 3.13 7.59 -13.57
CA GLU A 71 3.81 6.65 -14.46
C GLU A 71 4.52 5.53 -13.70
N VAL A 72 5.21 5.85 -12.62
CA VAL A 72 5.86 4.85 -11.76
C VAL A 72 4.83 3.86 -11.23
N VAL A 73 3.68 4.38 -10.77
CA VAL A 73 2.56 3.53 -10.32
C VAL A 73 2.05 2.65 -11.46
N ARG A 74 1.87 3.19 -12.67
CA ARG A 74 1.43 2.41 -13.85
C ARG A 74 2.42 1.32 -14.21
N GLU A 75 3.72 1.61 -14.21
CA GLU A 75 4.77 0.64 -14.51
C GLU A 75 4.75 -0.53 -13.51
N VAL A 76 4.74 -0.22 -12.20
CA VAL A 76 4.72 -1.23 -11.15
C VAL A 76 3.44 -2.07 -11.20
N ARG A 77 2.28 -1.45 -11.47
CA ARG A 77 1.03 -2.19 -11.67
C ARG A 77 1.13 -3.19 -12.81
N ARG A 78 1.65 -2.80 -13.98
CA ARG A 78 1.78 -3.70 -15.14
C ARG A 78 2.80 -4.80 -14.86
N ARG A 79 3.93 -4.45 -14.26
CA ARG A 79 5.03 -5.37 -13.98
C ARG A 79 4.69 -6.42 -12.94
N PHE A 80 3.95 -6.06 -11.89
CA PHE A 80 3.63 -6.94 -10.77
C PHE A 80 2.16 -7.37 -10.72
N LYS A 81 1.34 -6.94 -11.69
CA LYS A 81 -0.11 -7.22 -11.78
C LYS A 81 -0.86 -6.86 -10.50
N MET A 82 -0.43 -5.80 -9.81
CA MET A 82 -1.06 -5.34 -8.58
C MET A 82 -2.11 -4.28 -8.86
N SER A 83 -3.15 -4.23 -8.01
CA SER A 83 -4.13 -3.15 -8.08
C SER A 83 -3.49 -1.78 -7.78
N LYS A 84 -4.06 -0.71 -8.33
CA LYS A 84 -3.56 0.65 -8.11
C LYS A 84 -3.44 0.98 -6.62
N ARG A 85 -4.48 0.64 -5.85
CA ARG A 85 -4.53 0.86 -4.41
C ARG A 85 -3.41 0.12 -3.68
N GLN A 86 -3.12 -1.13 -4.07
CA GLN A 86 -2.06 -1.91 -3.45
C GLN A 86 -0.68 -1.34 -3.76
N VAL A 87 -0.43 -0.93 -5.01
CA VAL A 87 0.84 -0.29 -5.40
C VAL A 87 1.04 1.03 -4.67
N GLU A 88 0.03 1.91 -4.65
CA GLU A 88 0.11 3.20 -3.96
C GLU A 88 0.40 3.02 -2.47
N ARG A 89 -0.26 2.05 -1.83
CA ARG A 89 -0.07 1.73 -0.41
C ARG A 89 1.35 1.22 -0.13
N CYS A 90 1.84 0.24 -0.88
CA CYS A 90 3.21 -0.26 -0.73
C CYS A 90 4.26 0.82 -1.03
N MET A 91 4.04 1.64 -2.06
CA MET A 91 4.90 2.76 -2.40
C MET A 91 4.97 3.77 -1.26
N GLU A 92 3.83 4.19 -0.70
CA GLU A 92 3.80 5.13 0.43
C GLU A 92 4.52 4.56 1.66
N MET A 93 4.38 3.27 1.96
CA MET A 93 5.12 2.62 3.05
C MET A 93 6.63 2.61 2.81
N VAL A 94 7.10 2.35 1.58
CA VAL A 94 8.53 2.40 1.25
C VAL A 94 9.07 3.84 1.29
N LEU A 95 8.30 4.81 0.81
CA LEU A 95 8.64 6.23 0.91
C LEU A 95 8.75 6.68 2.37
N LEU A 96 7.80 6.28 3.23
CA LEU A 96 7.83 6.58 4.66
C LEU A 96 9.05 5.97 5.33
N LYS A 97 9.36 4.70 5.02
CA LYS A 97 10.56 4.02 5.54
C LYS A 97 11.86 4.76 5.20
N ASN A 98 11.94 5.34 4.00
CA ASN A 98 13.13 6.03 3.50
C ASN A 98 13.04 7.55 3.68
N LEU A 99 12.03 8.05 4.41
CA LEU A 99 11.79 9.48 4.54
C LEU A 99 12.90 10.12 5.38
N ASN A 100 13.48 11.20 4.86
CA ASN A 100 14.41 12.00 5.64
C ASN A 100 13.64 12.85 6.66
N GLU A 101 13.58 12.40 7.90
CA GLU A 101 12.90 13.07 9.02
C GLU A 101 13.44 14.49 9.31
N LYS A 102 14.64 14.82 8.83
CA LYS A 102 15.21 16.17 9.00
C LYS A 102 14.79 17.14 7.90
N SER A 103 14.23 16.64 6.80
CA SER A 103 13.80 17.47 5.67
C SER A 103 12.32 17.82 5.80
N VAL A 104 12.05 19.07 6.21
CA VAL A 104 10.69 19.62 6.29
C VAL A 104 9.97 19.53 4.93
N ASP A 105 10.70 19.77 3.85
CA ASP A 105 10.16 19.70 2.49
C ASP A 105 9.79 18.27 2.08
N ALA A 106 10.63 17.28 2.39
CA ALA A 106 10.33 15.87 2.12
C ALA A 106 9.12 15.38 2.91
N ILE A 107 9.05 15.72 4.21
CA ILE A 107 7.90 15.39 5.06
C ILE A 107 6.63 16.02 4.51
N LYS A 108 6.70 17.30 4.12
CA LYS A 108 5.56 18.02 3.55
C LYS A 108 5.11 17.39 2.22
N ALA A 109 6.04 17.03 1.34
CA ALA A 109 5.75 16.41 0.05
C ALA A 109 5.07 15.05 0.22
N PHE A 110 5.62 14.19 1.10
CA PHE A 110 5.01 12.90 1.44
C PHE A 110 3.59 13.07 1.99
N ARG A 111 3.41 13.94 3.00
CA ARG A 111 2.11 14.19 3.61
C ARG A 111 1.07 14.68 2.60
N LEU A 112 1.45 15.59 1.69
CA LEU A 112 0.53 16.09 0.67
C LEU A 112 0.17 15.03 -0.36
N GLN A 113 1.11 14.15 -0.73
CA GLN A 113 0.83 13.04 -1.63
C GLN A 113 -0.20 12.08 -1.04
N VAL A 114 0.00 11.62 0.21
CA VAL A 114 -0.93 10.71 0.88
C VAL A 114 -2.31 11.36 1.03
N LYS A 115 -2.37 12.62 1.49
CA LYS A 115 -3.65 13.35 1.62
C LYS A 115 -4.34 13.54 0.27
N GLY A 116 -3.59 13.80 -0.80
CA GLY A 116 -4.12 13.90 -2.16
C GLY A 116 -4.69 12.58 -2.68
N ARG A 117 -4.08 11.44 -2.32
CA ARG A 117 -4.66 10.10 -2.58
C ARG A 117 -5.95 9.90 -1.80
N VAL A 118 -5.93 10.14 -0.49
CA VAL A 118 -7.11 9.97 0.39
C VAL A 118 -8.27 10.83 -0.08
N TYR A 119 -8.00 12.08 -0.47
CA TYR A 119 -9.02 12.97 -1.03
C TYR A 119 -9.66 12.38 -2.28
N ARG A 120 -8.85 11.97 -3.27
CA ARG A 120 -9.37 11.37 -4.52
C ARG A 120 -10.17 10.08 -4.29
N GLN A 121 -9.82 9.30 -3.27
CA GLN A 121 -10.54 8.08 -2.91
C GLN A 121 -11.90 8.36 -2.25
N ASN A 122 -12.07 9.53 -1.62
CA ASN A 122 -13.26 9.91 -0.87
C ASN A 122 -13.87 11.22 -1.40
N GLU A 123 -13.68 11.51 -2.68
CA GLU A 123 -13.95 12.84 -3.25
C GLU A 123 -15.41 13.24 -3.07
N GLU A 124 -16.34 12.33 -3.37
CA GLU A 124 -17.78 12.57 -3.21
C GLU A 124 -18.15 12.93 -1.77
N ALA A 125 -17.68 12.13 -0.79
CA ALA A 125 -17.97 12.36 0.62
C ALA A 125 -17.29 13.63 1.18
N LEU A 126 -16.11 13.99 0.67
CA LEU A 126 -15.33 15.14 1.15
C LEU A 126 -15.72 16.45 0.45
N ALA A 127 -16.20 16.40 -0.79
CA ALA A 127 -16.61 17.57 -1.56
C ALA A 127 -17.82 18.27 -0.94
N ALA A 128 -18.72 17.53 -0.31
CA ALA A 128 -19.89 18.04 0.38
C ALA A 128 -19.57 18.77 1.71
N LEU A 129 -18.37 18.58 2.26
CA LEU A 129 -17.95 19.21 3.52
C LEU A 129 -17.36 20.60 3.28
N ASP A 130 -17.47 21.48 4.28
CA ASP A 130 -16.75 22.74 4.29
C ASP A 130 -15.23 22.53 4.37
N VAL A 131 -14.49 23.58 4.05
CA VAL A 131 -13.03 23.52 3.93
C VAL A 131 -12.34 23.17 5.25
N ALA A 132 -12.87 23.63 6.39
CA ALA A 132 -12.24 23.38 7.69
C ALA A 132 -12.42 21.92 8.09
N THR A 133 -13.67 21.41 8.07
CA THR A 133 -13.96 20.01 8.41
C THR A 133 -13.31 19.03 7.43
N ARG A 134 -13.24 19.36 6.14
CA ARG A 134 -12.52 18.55 5.15
C ARG A 134 -11.04 18.42 5.50
N LYS A 135 -10.39 19.52 5.84
CA LYS A 135 -8.96 19.53 6.22
C LYS A 135 -8.70 18.74 7.49
N GLU A 136 -9.60 18.84 8.47
CA GLU A 136 -9.54 18.10 9.72
C GLU A 136 -9.65 16.59 9.48
N LYS A 137 -10.69 16.13 8.76
CA LYS A 137 -10.87 14.71 8.44
C LYS A 137 -9.71 14.12 7.63
N LEU A 138 -9.18 14.87 6.67
CA LEU A 138 -7.98 14.46 5.92
C LEU A 138 -6.73 14.38 6.81
N ALA A 139 -6.61 15.26 7.80
CA ALA A 139 -5.50 15.21 8.75
C ALA A 139 -5.61 14.03 9.71
N GLU A 140 -6.82 13.74 10.20
CA GLU A 140 -7.09 12.56 11.03
C GLU A 140 -6.85 11.26 10.26
N THR A 141 -7.41 11.14 9.07
CA THR A 141 -7.22 9.94 8.23
C THR A 141 -5.75 9.73 7.88
N TYR A 142 -5.01 10.82 7.61
CA TYR A 142 -3.57 10.74 7.39
C TYR A 142 -2.83 10.19 8.61
N ARG A 143 -3.13 10.65 9.82
CA ARG A 143 -2.49 10.15 11.05
C ARG A 143 -2.75 8.66 11.24
N ASN A 144 -4.00 8.22 11.05
CA ASN A 144 -4.35 6.81 11.17
C ASN A 144 -3.59 5.93 10.15
N ILE A 145 -3.46 6.42 8.90
CA ILE A 145 -2.69 5.73 7.86
C ILE A 145 -1.20 5.68 8.21
N GLU A 146 -0.64 6.79 8.71
CA GLU A 146 0.77 6.88 9.09
C GLU A 146 1.09 5.91 10.25
N GLU A 147 0.25 5.87 11.29
CA GLU A 147 0.35 4.91 12.40
C GLU A 147 0.25 3.46 11.91
N GLU A 148 -0.69 3.17 11.00
CA GLU A 148 -0.84 1.85 10.40
C GLU A 148 0.40 1.46 9.59
N TYR A 149 0.97 2.38 8.82
CA TYR A 149 2.19 2.13 8.07
C TYR A 149 3.38 1.84 8.98
N TYR A 150 3.55 2.59 10.07
CA TYR A 150 4.58 2.29 11.06
C TYR A 150 4.39 0.89 11.66
N ARG A 151 3.16 0.52 12.01
CA ARG A 151 2.83 -0.83 12.51
C ARG A 151 3.23 -1.92 11.50
N LEU A 152 2.87 -1.75 10.23
CA LEU A 152 3.17 -2.74 9.18
C LEU A 152 4.67 -2.82 8.88
N LEU A 153 5.37 -1.69 8.85
CA LEU A 153 6.81 -1.66 8.62
C LEU A 153 7.61 -2.37 9.70
N GLN A 154 7.11 -2.43 10.94
CA GLN A 154 7.72 -3.23 12.02
C GLN A 154 7.57 -4.75 11.81
N LEU A 155 6.62 -5.19 10.97
CA LEU A 155 6.35 -6.61 10.72
C LEU A 155 7.10 -7.17 9.50
N VAL A 156 7.77 -6.31 8.73
CA VAL A 156 8.36 -6.62 7.42
C VAL A 156 9.82 -7.01 7.52
#